data_AF-A0A955P832-F1
#
_entry.id   AF-A0A955P832-F1
#
_cell.length_a   1.000
_cell.length_b   1.000
_cell.length_c   1.000
_cell.angle_alpha   90.00
_cell.angle_beta   90.00
_cell.angle_gamma   90.00
#
_symmetry.space_group_name_H-M   'P 1'
#
loop_
_entity.id
_entity.type
_entity.pdbx_description
1 polymer ?
#
loop_
_entity_poly.entity_id
_entity_poly.type
_entity_poly.pdbx_seq_one_letter_code
_entity_poly.pdbx_strand_id
1 'polypeptide(L)'
;VREYLPVIECKGNQAEVQLTGGSGYYPIVFTGLDGYRSVILDQRVEETWVPLESPDEKRILRQTNFNPETGEWEFAYSLELFPDKALHLRLRPTDDESR
;
A
#
# COMPACT_ATOMS: atom_id res chain seq x y z
N VAL A 1 12.33 9.89 19.23
CA VAL A 1 11.35 10.42 18.25
C VAL A 1 10.38 9.29 17.97
N ARG A 2 9.08 9.46 18.26
CA ARG A 2 8.09 8.47 17.82
C ARG A 2 7.90 8.71 16.32
N GLU A 3 8.42 7.81 15.50
CA GLU A 3 8.16 7.82 14.07
C GLU A 3 6.69 7.46 13.88
N TYR A 4 5.86 8.44 13.54
CA TYR A 4 4.49 8.19 13.09
C TYR A 4 4.60 7.67 11.67
N LEU A 5 4.35 6.38 11.50
CA LEU A 5 4.14 5.80 10.18
C LEU A 5 2.86 6.42 9.59
N PRO A 6 2.84 6.79 8.31
CA PRO A 6 1.58 7.11 7.65
C PRO A 6 0.69 5.86 7.65
N VAL A 7 -0.48 6.01 8.27
CA VAL A 7 -1.53 4.99 8.32
C VAL A 7 -2.65 5.45 7.38
N ILE A 8 -3.02 4.58 6.46
CA ILE A 8 -4.05 4.80 5.45
C ILE A 8 -5.20 3.85 5.73
N GLU A 9 -6.31 4.39 6.21
CA GLU A 9 -7.55 3.64 6.43
C GLU A 9 -8.22 3.32 5.10
N CYS A 10 -8.47 2.04 4.86
CA CYS A 10 -9.15 1.56 3.66
C CYS A 10 -10.66 1.50 3.87
N LYS A 11 -11.42 1.64 2.77
CA LYS A 11 -12.87 1.40 2.75
C LYS A 11 -13.18 0.37 1.69
N GLY A 12 -13.72 -0.78 2.10
CA GLY A 12 -14.01 -1.89 1.20
C GLY A 12 -12.76 -2.38 0.45
N ASN A 13 -11.66 -2.59 1.19
CA ASN A 13 -10.35 -3.00 0.66
C ASN A 13 -9.73 -2.04 -0.37
N GLN A 14 -10.09 -0.74 -0.32
CA GLN A 14 -9.62 0.28 -1.25
C GLN A 14 -9.07 1.50 -0.54
N ALA A 15 -8.01 2.08 -1.09
CA ALA A 15 -7.51 3.39 -0.73
C ALA A 15 -6.66 3.98 -1.88
N GLU A 16 -6.66 5.29 -2.01
CA GLU A 16 -5.75 6.03 -2.88
C GLU A 16 -4.98 7.07 -2.06
N VAL A 17 -3.68 7.19 -2.32
CA VAL A 17 -2.82 8.14 -1.62
C VAL A 17 -1.76 8.69 -2.56
N GLN A 18 -1.43 9.97 -2.38
CA GLN A 18 -0.28 10.60 -2.99
C GLN A 18 0.78 10.85 -1.91
N LEU A 19 1.96 10.28 -2.09
CA LEU A 19 3.12 10.54 -1.27
C LEU A 19 3.99 11.56 -2.00
N THR A 20 4.36 12.65 -1.34
CA THR A 20 5.21 13.71 -1.91
C THR A 20 6.38 14.01 -0.98
N GLY A 21 7.55 14.23 -1.56
CA GLY A 21 8.77 14.44 -0.79
C GLY A 21 9.25 13.15 -0.13
N GLY A 22 10.25 13.29 0.76
CA GLY A 22 10.95 12.15 1.35
C GLY A 22 12.21 11.78 0.57
N SER A 23 13.12 11.05 1.24
CA SER A 23 14.36 10.55 0.65
C SER A 23 14.66 9.18 1.23
N GLY A 24 14.70 8.17 0.37
CA GLY A 24 14.95 6.78 0.76
C GLY A 24 13.67 6.01 1.04
N TYR A 25 13.77 4.99 1.89
CA TYR A 25 12.66 4.07 2.15
C TYR A 25 11.71 4.60 3.22
N TYR A 26 10.45 4.74 2.85
CA TYR A 26 9.38 5.18 3.73
C TYR A 26 8.38 4.06 3.96
N PRO A 27 8.24 3.59 5.21
CA PRO A 27 7.20 2.64 5.59
C PRO A 27 5.80 3.29 5.54
N ILE A 28 4.84 2.61 4.95
CA ILE A 28 3.42 2.98 4.93
C ILE A 28 2.56 1.81 5.38
N VAL A 29 1.43 2.08 6.03
CA VAL A 29 0.53 1.03 6.53
C VAL A 29 -0.88 1.27 6.01
N PHE A 30 -1.46 0.27 5.34
CA PHE A 30 -2.89 0.23 5.02
C PHE A 30 -3.63 -0.59 6.08
N THR A 31 -4.72 -0.06 6.62
CA THR A 31 -5.55 -0.68 7.67
C THR A 31 -7.01 -0.76 7.22
N GLY A 32 -7.89 -1.40 8.00
CA GLY A 32 -9.33 -1.51 7.68
C GLY A 32 -9.59 -2.45 6.50
N LEU A 33 -8.83 -3.55 6.42
CA LEU A 33 -8.93 -4.51 5.33
C LEU A 33 -9.68 -5.76 5.78
N ASP A 34 -10.65 -6.19 4.99
CA ASP A 34 -11.47 -7.38 5.26
C ASP A 34 -10.72 -8.68 4.94
N GLY A 35 -9.66 -8.61 4.12
CA GLY A 35 -8.90 -9.78 3.69
C GLY A 35 -7.50 -9.45 3.16
N TYR A 36 -6.62 -10.47 3.13
CA TYR A 36 -5.22 -10.30 2.70
C TYR A 36 -4.85 -10.85 1.32
N ARG A 37 -5.67 -11.74 0.76
CA ARG A 37 -5.34 -12.44 -0.48
C ARG A 37 -5.79 -11.71 -1.73
N SER A 38 -6.85 -10.91 -1.62
CA SER A 38 -7.59 -10.39 -2.76
C SER A 38 -7.31 -8.91 -3.00
N VAL A 39 -6.06 -8.46 -2.86
CA VAL A 39 -5.69 -7.04 -2.95
C VAL A 39 -4.39 -6.83 -3.73
N ILE A 40 -4.39 -5.79 -4.55
CA ILE A 40 -3.25 -5.33 -5.35
C ILE A 40 -2.93 -3.89 -4.95
N LEU A 41 -1.65 -3.60 -4.75
CA LEU A 41 -1.15 -2.24 -4.66
C LEU A 41 -0.68 -1.83 -6.07
N ASP A 42 -1.30 -0.82 -6.67
CA ASP A 42 -0.88 -0.22 -7.93
C ASP A 42 -0.08 1.08 -7.66
N GLN A 43 0.77 1.44 -8.60
CA GLN A 43 1.33 2.79 -8.72
C GLN A 43 0.92 3.44 -10.03
N ARG A 44 0.92 4.77 -10.07
CA ARG A 44 0.68 5.52 -11.31
C ARG A 44 1.99 5.81 -12.03
N VAL A 45 2.11 5.33 -13.27
CA VAL A 45 3.24 5.56 -14.19
C VAL A 45 2.69 6.09 -15.50
N GLU A 46 3.14 7.28 -15.92
CA GLU A 46 2.75 7.90 -17.20
C GLU A 46 1.22 7.83 -17.44
N GLU A 47 0.47 8.30 -16.44
CA GLU A 47 -1.01 8.33 -16.39
C GLU A 47 -1.71 6.97 -16.24
N THR A 48 -0.99 5.85 -16.33
CA THR A 48 -1.54 4.49 -16.22
C THR A 48 -1.31 3.91 -14.82
N TRP A 49 -2.29 3.15 -14.32
CA TRP A 49 -2.11 2.36 -13.10
C TRP A 49 -1.48 1.02 -13.45
N VAL A 50 -0.33 0.74 -12.85
CA VAL A 50 0.38 -0.53 -13.01
C VAL A 50 0.52 -1.21 -11.64
N PRO A 51 0.31 -2.53 -11.54
CA PRO A 51 0.56 -3.24 -10.30
C PRO A 51 1.99 -2.97 -9.82
N LEU A 52 2.11 -2.59 -8.57
CA LEU A 52 3.37 -2.46 -7.84
C LEU A 52 3.87 -3.86 -7.39
N GLU A 53 3.65 -4.88 -8.23
CA GLU A 53 4.18 -6.23 -8.04
C GLU A 53 5.62 -6.25 -8.54
N SER A 54 6.50 -6.89 -7.80
CA SER A 54 7.72 -7.37 -8.45
C SER A 54 8.16 -8.72 -7.90
N PRO A 55 8.17 -9.77 -8.73
CA PRO A 55 9.01 -10.94 -8.49
C PRO A 55 10.50 -10.65 -8.70
N ASP A 56 10.88 -9.54 -9.35
CA ASP A 56 12.27 -9.24 -9.73
C ASP A 56 12.92 -8.03 -9.02
N GLU A 57 12.13 -7.11 -8.46
CA GLU A 57 12.63 -5.96 -7.70
C GLU A 57 12.50 -6.19 -6.20
N LYS A 58 13.67 -6.36 -5.56
CA LYS A 58 13.90 -6.45 -4.11
C LYS A 58 13.50 -5.18 -3.32
N ARG A 59 12.61 -4.34 -3.85
CA ARG A 59 12.36 -2.97 -3.38
C ARG A 59 11.11 -2.82 -2.52
N ILE A 60 10.24 -3.83 -2.49
CA ILE A 60 8.97 -3.75 -1.75
C ILE A 60 8.89 -4.92 -0.78
N LEU A 61 9.04 -4.61 0.50
CA LEU A 61 8.73 -5.55 1.57
C LEU A 61 7.28 -5.33 1.99
N ARG A 62 6.43 -6.32 1.72
CA ARG A 62 5.07 -6.39 2.24
C ARG A 62 5.08 -7.22 3.52
N GLN A 63 4.65 -6.62 4.62
CA GLN A 63 4.27 -7.35 5.83
C GLN A 63 2.76 -7.36 5.95
N THR A 64 2.22 -8.47 6.44
CA THR A 64 0.78 -8.65 6.64
C THR A 64 0.55 -8.97 8.10
N ASN A 65 -0.33 -8.22 8.74
CA ASN A 65 -0.71 -8.40 10.13
C ASN A 65 -2.23 -8.55 10.25
N PHE A 66 -2.69 -9.36 11.18
CA PHE A 66 -4.11 -9.49 11.51
C PHE A 66 -4.33 -8.89 12.89
N ASN A 67 -5.28 -7.96 13.01
CA ASN A 67 -5.68 -7.40 14.28
C ASN A 67 -6.87 -8.21 14.85
N PRO A 68 -6.66 -9.05 15.88
CA PRO A 68 -7.73 -9.87 16.43
C PRO A 68 -8.79 -9.07 17.21
N GLU A 69 -8.51 -7.84 17.60
CA GLU A 69 -9.46 -6.98 18.33
C GLU A 69 -10.51 -6.37 17.39
N THR A 70 -10.08 -5.98 16.18
CA THR A 70 -10.97 -5.39 15.17
C THR A 70 -11.46 -6.42 14.14
N GLY A 71 -10.77 -7.55 14.00
CA GLY A 71 -11.06 -8.54 12.96
C GLY A 71 -10.55 -8.14 11.57
N GLU A 72 -9.70 -7.12 11.48
CA GLU A 72 -9.23 -6.54 10.23
C GLU A 72 -7.76 -6.88 9.96
N TRP A 73 -7.37 -6.79 8.69
CA TRP A 73 -6.01 -6.94 8.23
C TRP A 73 -5.31 -5.59 8.06
N GLU A 74 -3.99 -5.62 8.18
CA GLU A 74 -3.11 -4.49 7.93
C GLU A 74 -1.97 -4.92 7.01
N PHE A 75 -1.62 -4.08 6.02
CA PHE A 75 -0.40 -4.27 5.23
C PHE A 75 0.56 -3.12 5.42
N ALA A 76 1.79 -3.45 5.80
CA ALA A 76 2.89 -2.50 5.78
C ALA A 76 3.72 -2.69 4.50
N TYR A 77 4.01 -1.59 3.81
CA TYR A 77 4.89 -1.53 2.64
C TYR A 77 6.06 -0.60 2.95
N SER A 78 7.28 -1.00 2.59
CA SER A 78 8.42 -0.09 2.53
C SER A 78 8.61 0.38 1.09
N LEU A 79 8.46 1.68 0.83
CA LEU A 79 8.50 2.25 -0.51
C LEU A 79 9.63 3.25 -0.66
N GLU A 80 10.32 3.23 -1.80
CA GLU A 80 11.37 4.21 -2.11
C GLU A 80 10.73 5.53 -2.57
N LEU A 81 11.02 6.62 -1.84
CA LEU A 81 10.59 7.97 -2.16
C LEU A 81 11.76 8.84 -2.61
N PHE A 82 11.47 9.76 -3.53
CA PHE A 82 12.43 10.71 -4.07
C PHE A 82 11.94 12.15 -3.77
N PRO A 83 12.84 13.08 -3.38
CA PRO A 83 12.44 14.42 -2.94
C PRO A 83 11.66 15.23 -3.97
N ASP A 84 11.90 14.94 -5.25
CA ASP A 84 11.39 15.66 -6.42
C ASP A 84 10.26 14.90 -7.15
N LYS A 85 9.79 13.77 -6.61
CA LYS A 85 8.75 12.96 -7.24
C LYS A 85 7.56 12.75 -6.31
N ALA A 86 6.37 12.75 -6.90
CA ALA A 86 5.18 12.26 -6.24
C ALA A 86 4.97 10.79 -6.60
N LEU A 87 4.74 9.94 -5.59
CA LEU A 87 4.34 8.56 -5.76
C LEU A 87 2.84 8.46 -5.51
N HIS A 88 2.09 8.13 -6.55
CA HIS A 88 0.65 7.88 -6.46
C HIS A 88 0.41 6.39 -6.33
N LEU A 89 -0.31 6.00 -5.28
CA LEU A 89 -0.57 4.62 -4.93
C LEU A 89 -2.07 4.37 -4.85
N ARG A 90 -2.47 3.17 -5.23
CA ARG A 90 -3.84 2.69 -5.08
C ARG A 90 -3.84 1.26 -4.59
N LEU A 91 -4.40 1.02 -3.41
CA LEU A 91 -4.78 -0.32 -2.98
C LEU A 91 -6.18 -0.61 -3.52
N ARG A 92 -6.37 -1.77 -4.15
CA ARG A 92 -7.68 -2.21 -4.65
C ARG A 92 -7.86 -3.71 -4.52
N PRO A 93 -9.11 -4.21 -4.53
CA PRO A 93 -9.39 -5.62 -4.68
C PRO A 93 -8.85 -6.19 -5.99
N THR A 94 -8.54 -7.47 -6.00
CA THR A 94 -8.43 -8.26 -7.22
C THR A 94 -9.82 -8.47 -7.81
N ASP A 95 -9.95 -8.52 -9.14
CA ASP A 95 -11.24 -8.70 -9.83
C ASP A 95 -11.96 -10.02 -9.48
N ASP A 96 -11.30 -10.94 -8.76
CA ASP A 96 -11.82 -12.24 -8.33
C ASP A 96 -12.87 -12.17 -7.19
N GLU A 97 -13.14 -10.99 -6.61
CA GLU A 97 -14.21 -10.82 -5.59
C GLU A 97 -15.51 -10.23 -6.17
N SER A 98 -15.76 -10.42 -7.46
CA SER A 98 -17.05 -10.12 -8.11
C SER A 98 -18.00 -11.32 -8.18
N ARG A 99 -17.80 -12.37 -7.36
CA ARG A 99 -18.60 -13.60 -7.41
C ARG A 99 -19.15 -14.02 -6.06
#